data_AF-A0A382N838-F1
#
_entry.id   AF-A0A382N838-F1
#
_cell.length_a   1.000
_cell.length_b   1.000
_cell.length_c   1.000
_cell.angle_alpha   90.00
_cell.angle_beta   90.00
_cell.angle_gamma   90.00
#
_symmetry.space_group_name_H-M   'P 1'
#
loop_
_entity.id
_entity.type
_entity.pdbx_description
1 polymer ?
#
loop_
_entity_poly.entity_id
_entity_poly.type
_entity_poly.pdbx_seq_one_letter_code
_entity_poly.pdbx_strand_id
1 'polypeptide(L)' 'MTDVKTILVGTVGQGIMRSADGGESWGRIGIGAGLHSDAMVRTLLNTPTSP' A
#
# COMPACT_ATOMS: atom_id res chain seq x y z
N MET A 1 -14.12 -18.88 7.11
CA MET A 1 -13.33 -18.22 6.04
C MET A 1 -12.50 -17.15 6.71
N THR A 2 -11.17 -17.24 6.60
CA THR A 2 -10.26 -16.25 7.20
C THR A 2 -10.51 -14.90 6.54
N ASP A 3 -10.70 -13.86 7.34
CA ASP A 3 -10.80 -12.49 6.84
C ASP A 3 -9.45 -12.10 6.23
N VAL A 4 -9.36 -12.09 4.90
CA VAL A 4 -8.16 -11.70 4.16
C VAL A 4 -8.01 -10.19 4.27
N LYS A 5 -6.93 -9.74 4.90
CA LYS A 5 -6.68 -8.32 5.14
C LYS A 5 -5.79 -7.73 4.05
N THR A 6 -6.19 -6.56 3.55
CA THR A 6 -5.30 -5.72 2.76
C THR A 6 -4.32 -5.01 3.69
N ILE A 7 -3.04 -5.02 3.33
CA ILE A 7 -1.97 -4.33 4.05
C ILE A 7 -1.35 -3.29 3.12
N LEU A 8 -1.14 -2.08 3.64
CA LEU A 8 -0.41 -1.01 2.96
C LEU A 8 0.81 -0.63 3.79
N VAL A 9 1.97 -0.52 3.15
CA VAL A 9 3.23 -0.08 3.76
C VAL A 9 3.75 1.14 3.02
N GLY A 10 3.90 2.24 3.74
CA GLY A 10 4.53 3.45 3.24
C GLY A 10 6.03 3.37 3.47
N THR A 11 6.82 3.59 2.42
CA THR A 11 8.28 3.54 2.48
C THR A 11 8.90 4.90 2.15
N VAL A 12 10.15 5.09 2.55
CA VAL A 12 10.98 6.21 2.10
C VAL A 12 11.70 5.77 0.83
N GLY A 13 11.47 6.47 -0.28
CA GLY A 13 12.19 6.25 -1.53
C GLY A 13 11.63 5.15 -2.43
N GLN A 14 10.59 4.41 -2.02
CA GLN A 14 9.96 3.36 -2.83
C GLN A 14 8.41 3.47 -2.84
N GLY A 15 7.82 4.56 -2.38
CA GLY A 15 6.37 4.74 -2.41
C GLY A 15 5.61 3.76 -1.52
N ILE A 16 4.47 3.25 -2.01
CA ILE A 16 3.56 2.37 -1.26
C ILE A 16 3.67 0.94 -1.77
N MET A 17 3.83 -0.01 -0.86
CA MET A 17 3.69 -1.44 -1.11
C MET A 17 2.32 -1.90 -0.63
N ARG A 18 1.64 -2.74 -1.42
CA ARG A 18 0.33 -3.33 -1.10
C ARG A 18 0.43 -4.85 -1.12
N SER A 19 -0.17 -5.47 -0.12
CA SER A 19 -0.55 -6.89 -0.14
C SER A 19 -2.08 -7.00 -0.07
N ALA A 20 -2.65 -7.89 -0.88
CA ALA A 20 -4.07 -8.21 -0.90
C ALA A 20 -4.41 -9.53 -0.18
N ASP A 21 -3.39 -10.25 0.30
CA ASP A 21 -3.45 -11.63 0.78
C ASP A 21 -2.86 -11.77 2.18
N GLY A 22 -2.96 -10.74 3.01
CA GLY A 22 -2.45 -10.77 4.38
C GLY A 22 -0.92 -10.80 4.50
N GLY A 23 -0.19 -10.50 3.43
CA GLY A 23 1.26 -10.35 3.39
C GLY A 23 2.01 -11.47 2.68
N GLU A 24 1.32 -12.44 2.06
CA GLU A 24 1.95 -13.53 1.30
C GLU A 24 2.63 -13.02 0.02
N SER A 25 2.01 -12.07 -0.67
CA SER A 25 2.56 -11.42 -1.85
C SER A 25 2.44 -9.89 -1.79
N TRP A 26 3.37 -9.22 -2.48
CA TRP A 26 3.52 -7.76 -2.43
C TRP A 26 3.66 -7.18 -3.82
N GLY A 27 2.97 -6.06 -4.05
CA GLY A 27 3.11 -5.25 -5.26
C GLY A 27 3.28 -3.78 -4.90
N ARG A 28 4.16 -3.08 -5.63
CA ARG A 28 4.29 -1.63 -5.52
C ARG A 28 3.10 -0.96 -6.20
N ILE A 29 2.47 0.02 -5.55
CA ILE A 29 1.49 0.87 -6.22
C ILE A 29 2.24 1.69 -7.28
N GLY A 30 1.85 1.50 -8.54
CA GLY A 30 2.63 1.92 -9.70
C GLY A 30 2.71 3.44 -9.91
N ILE A 31 3.68 3.86 -10.74
CA ILE A 31 3.92 5.26 -11.08
C ILE A 31 2.71 5.90 -11.78
N GLY A 32 1.92 5.10 -12.51
CA GLY A 32 0.67 5.52 -13.13
C GLY A 32 -0.43 5.94 -12.14
N ALA A 33 -0.27 5.67 -10.84
CA ALA A 33 -1.17 6.14 -9.79
C ALA A 33 -0.77 7.52 -9.22
N GLY A 34 0.17 8.23 -9.87
CA GLY A 34 0.63 9.55 -9.45
C GLY A 34 1.76 9.54 -8.41
N LEU A 35 2.35 8.37 -8.13
CA LEU A 35 3.50 8.23 -7.23
C LEU A 35 4.81 8.19 -8.02
N HIS A 36 5.72 9.11 -7.76
CA HIS A 36 7.05 9.05 -8.35
C HIS A 36 7.82 7.78 -7.91
N SER A 37 8.83 7.36 -8.68
CA SER A 37 9.62 6.16 -8.38
C SER A 37 10.34 6.24 -7.03
N ASP A 38 10.74 7.45 -6.61
CA ASP A 38 11.42 7.75 -5.35
C ASP A 38 10.50 8.31 -4.25
N ALA A 39 9.17 8.17 -4.42
CA ALA A 39 8.21 8.79 -3.51
C ALA A 39 8.48 8.40 -2.05
N MET A 40 8.40 9.41 -1.17
CA MET A 40 8.51 9.24 0.28
C MET A 40 7.12 9.34 0.91
N VAL A 41 6.66 8.25 1.51
CA VAL A 41 5.34 8.21 2.14
C VAL A 41 5.44 8.67 3.58
N ARG A 42 4.85 9.82 3.89
CA ARG A 42 4.84 10.40 5.25
C ARG A 42 3.71 9.87 6.13
N THR A 43 2.58 9.52 5.52
CA THR A 43 1.38 9.10 6.25
C THR A 43 0.53 8.21 5.35
N LEU A 44 -0.08 7.20 5.96
CA LEU A 44 -1.16 6.41 5.37
C LEU A 44 -2.36 6.51 6.28
N LEU A 45 -3.53 6.75 5.72
CA LEU A 45 -4.80 6.77 6.45
C LEU A 45 -5.68 5.68 5.86
N ASN A 46 -6.16 4.80 6.73
CA ASN A 46 -7.25 3.89 6.40
C ASN A 46 -8.57 4.55 6.83
N THR A 47 -9.45 4.88 5.89
CA THR A 47 -10.76 5.46 6.20
C THR A 47 -11.79 4.34 6.38
N PRO A 48 -12.27 4.06 7.60
CA PRO A 48 -13.17 2.94 7.87
C PRO A 48 -14.59 3.12 7.29
N THR A 49 -14.93 4.30 6.78
CA THR A 49 -16.24 4.56 6.13
C THR A 49 -16.27 4.18 4.64
N SER A 50 -15.10 3.91 4.04
CA SER A 50 -14.97 3.36 2.69
C SER A 50 -13.55 2.77 2.57
N PRO A 51 -13.35 1.52 3.02
CA PRO A 51 -12.06 0.84 2.92
C PRO A 51 -11.66 0.52 1.47
#